data_AF-A0A395LM23-F1
#
_entry.id   AF-A0A395LM23-F1
#
_cell.length_a   1.000
_cell.length_b   1.000
_cell.length_c   1.000
_cell.angle_alpha   90.00
_cell.angle_beta   90.00
_cell.angle_gamma   90.00
#
_symmetry.space_group_name_H-M   'P 1'
#
loop_
_entity.id
_entity.type
_entity.pdbx_description
1 polymer ?
#
loop_
_entity_poly.entity_id
_entity_poly.type
_entity_poly.pdbx_seq_one_letter_code
_entity_poly.pdbx_strand_id
1 'polypeptide(L)'
;MGRIDLLTVFLGAAVFFLVGMVWYGVLLGKVWKRAMGRDEGAGFSGERPLWLVFGLTFAFALLISLTLAHQYAMSNPSPRAMMMIAVGYGLMLMVPAVGIRYLYMNVPGKVFAIDAGFFVVAMAAMGAVHHLAATVTI
;
A
#
# COMPACT_ATOMS: atom_id res chain seq x y z
N MET A 1 -10.06 -15.07 20.70
CA MET A 1 -9.84 -14.28 19.46
C MET A 1 -8.98 -13.09 19.84
N GLY A 2 -8.00 -12.71 19.01
CA GLY A 2 -7.13 -11.57 19.29
C GLY A 2 -7.87 -10.23 19.26
N ARG A 3 -7.34 -9.22 19.94
CA ARG A 3 -7.88 -7.86 19.94
C ARG A 3 -7.30 -7.08 18.74
N ILE A 4 -8.16 -6.30 18.07
CA ILE A 4 -7.72 -5.34 17.06
C ILE A 4 -7.31 -4.04 17.76
N ASP A 5 -6.06 -3.62 17.60
CA ASP A 5 -5.57 -2.32 18.07
C ASP A 5 -5.70 -1.27 16.96
N LEU A 6 -6.60 -0.30 17.17
CA LEU A 6 -6.88 0.76 16.21
C LEU A 6 -5.70 1.72 16.03
N LEU A 7 -4.83 1.88 17.04
CA LEU A 7 -3.63 2.71 16.90
C LEU A 7 -2.65 2.05 15.92
N THR A 8 -2.41 0.75 16.07
CA THR A 8 -1.59 -0.03 15.13
C THR A 8 -2.19 -0.02 13.73
N VAL A 9 -3.51 -0.14 13.58
CA VAL A 9 -4.18 -0.01 12.28
C VAL A 9 -3.89 1.34 11.63
N PHE A 10 -4.04 2.43 12.39
CA PHE A 10 -3.77 3.79 11.92
C PHE A 10 -2.31 3.98 11.52
N LEU A 11 -1.36 3.55 12.36
CA LEU A 11 0.07 3.66 12.08
C LEU A 11 0.49 2.83 10.86
N GLY A 12 -0.05 1.62 10.71
CA GLY A 12 0.18 0.79 9.54
C GLY A 12 -0.31 1.45 8.24
N ALA A 13 -1.50 2.06 8.27
CA ALA A 13 -2.04 2.82 7.16
C ALA A 13 -1.21 4.08 6.86
N ALA A 14 -0.75 4.79 7.90
CA ALA A 14 0.10 5.96 7.76
C ALA A 14 1.43 5.61 7.09
N VAL A 15 2.07 4.51 7.48
CA VAL A 15 3.31 4.06 6.85
C VAL A 15 3.08 3.66 5.40
N PHE A 16 2.03 2.90 5.08
CA PHE A 16 1.68 2.57 3.69
C PHE A 16 1.49 3.83 2.84
N PHE A 17 0.76 4.82 3.37
CA PHE A 17 0.50 6.07 2.70
C PHE A 17 1.78 6.90 2.47
N LEU A 18 2.63 7.02 3.48
CA LEU A 18 3.92 7.70 3.39
C LEU A 18 4.87 7.03 2.40
N VAL A 19 4.90 5.69 2.36
CA VAL A 19 5.62 4.96 1.30
C VAL A 19 5.12 5.40 -0.08
N GLY A 20 3.81 5.58 -0.27
CA GLY A 20 3.26 6.09 -1.52
C GLY A 20 3.75 7.50 -1.86
N MET A 21 3.78 8.41 -0.88
CA MET A 21 4.32 9.76 -1.08
C MET A 21 5.79 9.74 -1.49
N VAL A 22 6.61 8.91 -0.84
CA VAL A 22 8.03 8.77 -1.15
C VAL A 22 8.21 8.11 -2.52
N TRP A 23 7.45 7.05 -2.81
CA TRP A 23 7.54 6.26 -4.04
C TRP A 23 7.18 7.09 -5.27
N TYR A 24 6.00 7.71 -5.28
CA TYR A 24 5.48 8.47 -6.41
C TYR A 24 5.86 9.94 -6.42
N GLY A 25 6.37 10.47 -5.31
CA GLY A 25 6.87 11.84 -5.21
C GLY A 25 8.37 11.92 -5.44
N VAL A 26 9.15 11.31 -4.55
CA VAL A 26 10.60 11.51 -4.46
C VAL A 26 11.38 10.52 -5.34
N LEU A 27 11.07 9.22 -5.26
CA LEU A 27 11.89 8.17 -5.88
C LEU A 27 11.59 8.00 -7.38
N LEU A 28 10.32 7.78 -7.73
CA LEU A 28 9.91 7.37 -9.07
C LEU A 28 8.95 8.36 -9.73
N GLY A 29 8.68 9.52 -9.12
CA GLY A 29 7.65 10.45 -9.59
C GLY A 29 7.82 10.92 -11.04
N LYS A 30 9.04 11.25 -11.46
CA LYS A 30 9.32 11.64 -12.86
C LYS A 30 9.10 10.48 -13.83
N VAL A 31 9.61 9.30 -13.50
CA VAL A 31 9.50 8.09 -14.33
C VAL A 31 8.05 7.64 -14.44
N TRP A 32 7.31 7.65 -13.33
CA TRP A 32 5.90 7.32 -13.28
C TRP A 32 5.06 8.28 -14.12
N LYS A 33 5.25 9.60 -14.00
CA LYS A 33 4.56 10.60 -14.84
C LYS A 33 4.82 10.38 -16.32
N ARG A 34 6.08 10.18 -16.71
CA ARG A 34 6.46 9.90 -18.10
C ARG A 34 5.85 8.60 -18.61
N ALA A 35 5.83 7.54 -17.78
CA ALA A 35 5.21 6.26 -18.14
C ALA A 35 3.68 6.37 -18.32
N MET A 36 3.04 7.27 -17.57
CA MET A 36 1.63 7.64 -17.71
C MET A 36 1.34 8.57 -18.90
N GLY A 37 2.36 8.99 -19.66
CA GLY A 37 2.21 9.97 -20.75
C GLY A 37 1.85 11.38 -20.27
N ARG A 38 2.13 11.70 -18.99
CA ARG A 38 1.87 13.02 -18.42
C ARG A 38 3.09 13.92 -18.57
N ASP A 39 2.83 15.22 -18.72
CA ASP A 39 3.86 16.25 -18.69
C ASP A 39 4.63 16.25 -17.35
N GLU A 40 5.92 16.59 -17.38
CA GLU A 40 6.74 16.61 -16.16
C GLU A 40 6.29 17.69 -15.15
N GLY A 41 5.68 18.78 -15.62
CA GLY A 41 5.06 19.82 -14.79
C GLY A 41 3.65 19.47 -14.29
N ALA A 42 3.04 18.38 -14.78
CA ALA A 42 1.71 17.99 -14.36
C ALA A 42 1.65 17.67 -12.85
N GLY A 43 0.59 18.18 -12.21
CA GLY A 43 0.30 17.89 -10.81
C GLY A 43 0.04 16.41 -10.56
N PHE A 44 0.34 15.95 -9.33
CA PHE A 44 0.21 14.55 -8.94
C PHE A 44 -1.21 13.99 -9.19
N SER A 45 -2.24 14.74 -8.80
CA SER A 45 -3.65 14.35 -8.89
C SER A 45 -4.31 14.60 -10.25
N GLY A 46 -3.58 15.14 -11.23
CA GLY A 46 -4.18 15.65 -12.47
C GLY A 46 -5.24 16.71 -12.17
N GLU A 47 -6.45 16.55 -12.70
CA GLU A 47 -7.57 17.48 -12.52
C GLU A 47 -8.27 17.35 -11.16
N ARG A 48 -8.02 16.27 -10.39
CA ARG A 48 -8.69 16.06 -9.11
C ARG A 48 -8.05 16.92 -8.01
N PRO A 49 -8.83 17.40 -7.03
CA PRO A 49 -8.25 18.09 -5.89
C PRO A 49 -7.41 17.13 -5.03
N LEU A 50 -6.26 17.60 -4.55
CA LEU A 50 -5.30 16.77 -3.80
C LEU A 50 -5.89 16.17 -2.51
N TRP A 51 -6.72 16.91 -1.79
CA TRP A 51 -7.35 16.44 -0.55
C TRP A 51 -8.22 15.19 -0.80
N LEU A 52 -8.87 15.09 -1.96
CA LEU A 52 -9.71 13.95 -2.31
C LEU A 52 -8.85 12.72 -2.60
N VAL A 53 -7.78 12.90 -3.40
CA VAL A 53 -6.87 11.79 -3.74
C VAL A 53 -6.20 11.28 -2.47
N PHE A 54 -5.59 12.14 -1.67
CA PHE A 54 -4.90 11.73 -0.46
C PHE A 54 -5.85 11.23 0.63
N GLY A 55 -7.02 11.86 0.80
CA GLY A 55 -8.03 11.42 1.76
C GLY A 55 -8.55 10.01 1.43
N LEU A 56 -8.91 9.74 0.18
CA LEU A 56 -9.39 8.41 -0.23
C LEU A 56 -8.27 7.37 -0.24
N THR A 57 -7.05 7.71 -0.67
CA THR A 57 -5.91 6.79 -0.60
C THR A 57 -5.61 6.40 0.85
N PHE A 58 -5.63 7.33 1.79
CA PHE A 58 -5.44 7.03 3.21
C PHE A 58 -6.60 6.21 3.78
N ALA A 59 -7.85 6.52 3.41
CA ALA A 59 -9.02 5.72 3.80
C ALA A 59 -8.93 4.27 3.31
N PHE A 60 -8.48 4.04 2.07
CA PHE A 60 -8.24 2.69 1.58
C PHE A 60 -7.07 2.00 2.30
N ALA A 61 -6.00 2.73 2.62
CA ALA A 61 -4.90 2.20 3.42
C ALA A 61 -5.37 1.76 4.82
N LEU A 62 -6.31 2.48 5.45
CA LEU A 62 -6.95 2.08 6.71
C LEU A 62 -7.71 0.76 6.56
N LEU A 63 -8.49 0.58 5.49
CA LEU A 63 -9.20 -0.69 5.24
C LEU A 63 -8.26 -1.86 5.01
N ILE A 64 -7.15 -1.64 4.29
CA ILE A 64 -6.12 -2.67 4.08
C ILE A 64 -5.46 -3.02 5.41
N SER A 65 -5.07 -2.02 6.21
CA SER A 65 -4.44 -2.22 7.51
C SER A 65 -5.38 -2.90 8.51
N LEU A 66 -6.67 -2.55 8.49
CA LEU A 66 -7.71 -3.22 9.28
C LEU A 66 -7.87 -4.69 8.86
N THR A 67 -7.79 -4.98 7.56
CA THR A 67 -7.86 -6.36 7.04
C THR A 67 -6.70 -7.20 7.57
N LEU A 68 -5.47 -6.66 7.54
CA LEU A 68 -4.31 -7.34 8.15
C LEU A 68 -4.48 -7.53 9.66
N ALA A 69 -4.91 -6.49 10.38
CA ALA A 69 -5.15 -6.56 11.81
C ALA A 69 -6.16 -7.65 12.17
N HIS A 70 -7.28 -7.70 11.43
CA HIS A 70 -8.29 -8.75 11.57
C HIS A 70 -7.69 -10.13 11.30
N GLN A 71 -6.98 -10.30 10.18
CA GLN A 71 -6.36 -11.58 9.83
C GLN A 71 -5.39 -12.07 10.92
N TYR A 72 -4.54 -11.18 11.45
CA TYR A 72 -3.60 -11.51 12.51
C TYR A 72 -4.32 -11.83 13.83
N ALA A 73 -5.35 -11.08 14.20
CA ALA A 73 -6.16 -11.33 15.38
C ALA A 73 -6.87 -12.69 15.35
N MET A 74 -7.27 -13.16 14.15
CA MET A 74 -7.98 -14.44 14.00
C MET A 74 -7.03 -15.64 13.82
N SER A 75 -5.85 -15.45 13.24
CA SER A 75 -4.92 -16.54 12.95
C SER A 75 -3.74 -16.66 13.91
N ASN A 76 -3.48 -15.65 14.74
CA ASN A 76 -2.34 -15.56 15.65
C ASN A 76 -1.01 -16.06 15.03
N PRO A 77 -0.61 -15.55 13.85
CA PRO A 77 0.52 -16.09 13.13
C PRO A 77 1.84 -15.73 13.82
N SER A 78 2.88 -16.54 13.59
CA SER A 78 4.23 -16.19 14.04
C SER A 78 4.72 -14.89 13.36
N PRO A 79 5.71 -14.18 13.94
CA PRO A 79 6.28 -12.96 13.33
C PRO A 79 6.72 -13.12 11.88
N ARG A 80 7.38 -14.24 11.56
CA ARG A 80 7.75 -14.58 10.18
C ARG A 80 6.52 -14.71 9.28
N ALA A 81 5.48 -15.38 9.77
CA ALA A 81 4.24 -15.56 9.02
C ALA A 81 3.47 -14.24 8.84
N MET A 82 3.49 -13.30 9.81
CA MET A 82 2.93 -11.96 9.63
C MET A 82 3.53 -11.26 8.42
N MET A 83 4.87 -11.25 8.32
CA MET A 83 5.58 -10.66 7.19
C MET A 83 5.30 -11.39 5.87
N MET A 84 5.27 -12.72 5.87
CA MET A 84 4.91 -13.51 4.68
C MET A 84 3.47 -13.20 4.20
N ILE A 85 2.52 -13.05 5.12
CA ILE A 85 1.13 -12.68 4.81
C ILE A 85 1.08 -11.28 4.21
N ALA A 86 1.73 -10.29 4.83
CA ALA A 86 1.71 -8.90 4.35
C ALA A 86 2.32 -8.78 2.95
N VAL A 87 3.52 -9.34 2.75
CA VAL A 87 4.19 -9.37 1.44
C VAL A 87 3.36 -10.17 0.43
N GLY A 88 2.78 -11.29 0.85
CA GLY A 88 1.89 -12.11 0.04
C GLY A 88 0.64 -11.36 -0.42
N TYR A 89 0.05 -10.54 0.43
CA TYR A 89 -1.09 -9.69 0.06
C TYR A 89 -0.69 -8.65 -0.99
N GLY A 90 0.47 -8.00 -0.83
CA GLY A 90 0.99 -7.11 -1.86
C GLY A 90 1.24 -7.84 -3.17
N LEU A 91 2.07 -8.87 -3.15
CA LEU A 91 2.59 -9.55 -4.34
C LEU A 91 1.58 -10.46 -5.04
N MET A 92 0.73 -11.16 -4.29
CA MET A 92 -0.14 -12.23 -4.83
C MET A 92 -1.63 -11.89 -4.81
N LEU A 93 -2.05 -10.80 -4.16
CA LEU A 93 -3.44 -10.32 -4.23
C LEU A 93 -3.52 -8.96 -4.93
N MET A 94 -2.86 -7.93 -4.40
CA MET A 94 -3.00 -6.57 -4.91
C MET A 94 -2.37 -6.40 -6.30
N VAL A 95 -1.15 -6.91 -6.49
CA VAL A 95 -0.45 -6.84 -7.78
C VAL A 95 -1.25 -7.51 -8.91
N PRO A 96 -1.73 -8.76 -8.79
CA PRO A 96 -2.56 -9.37 -9.82
C PRO A 96 -3.90 -8.65 -10.03
N ALA A 97 -4.57 -8.21 -8.96
CA ALA A 97 -5.85 -7.50 -9.06
C ALA A 97 -5.70 -6.19 -9.87
N VAL A 98 -4.65 -5.41 -9.60
CA VAL A 98 -4.34 -4.20 -10.36
C VAL A 98 -3.89 -4.54 -11.78
N GLY A 99 -3.08 -5.58 -11.97
CA GLY A 99 -2.65 -6.06 -13.28
C GLY A 99 -3.81 -6.40 -14.20
N ILE A 100 -4.81 -7.15 -13.72
CA ILE A 100 -6.04 -7.47 -14.47
C ILE A 100 -6.75 -6.19 -14.89
N ARG A 101 -6.92 -5.23 -13.96
CA ARG A 101 -7.57 -3.96 -14.26
C ARG A 101 -6.79 -3.15 -15.29
N TYR A 102 -5.46 -3.20 -15.24
CA TYR A 102 -4.56 -2.46 -16.14
C TYR A 102 -4.57 -3.03 -17.55
N LEU A 103 -4.65 -4.36 -17.69
CA LEU A 103 -4.87 -5.04 -18.97
C LEU A 103 -6.16 -4.55 -19.63
N TYR A 104 -7.27 -4.50 -18.89
CA TYR A 104 -8.56 -4.03 -19.44
C TYR A 104 -8.56 -2.54 -19.81
N MET A 105 -7.78 -1.73 -19.11
CA MET A 105 -7.67 -0.29 -19.37
C MET A 105 -6.55 0.06 -20.36
N ASN A 106 -5.81 -0.93 -20.89
CA ASN A 106 -4.63 -0.70 -21.73
C ASN A 106 -3.59 0.23 -21.08
N VAL A 107 -3.39 0.11 -19.76
CA VAL A 107 -2.39 0.90 -19.04
C VAL A 107 -0.98 0.38 -19.41
N PRO A 108 0.01 1.26 -19.69
CA PRO A 108 1.33 0.82 -20.09
C PRO A 108 2.00 -0.10 -19.06
N GLY A 109 2.62 -1.19 -19.51
CA GLY A 109 3.25 -2.17 -18.62
C GLY A 109 4.36 -1.60 -17.72
N LYS A 110 4.98 -0.48 -18.10
CA LYS A 110 5.92 0.25 -17.23
C LYS A 110 5.24 0.84 -15.99
N VAL A 111 4.02 1.35 -16.13
CA VAL A 111 3.22 1.86 -15.00
C VAL A 111 2.89 0.70 -14.07
N PHE A 112 2.47 -0.45 -14.63
CA PHE A 112 2.23 -1.67 -13.86
C PHE A 112 3.45 -2.07 -13.02
N ALA A 113 4.66 -2.10 -13.60
CA ALA A 113 5.86 -2.48 -12.86
C ALA A 113 6.18 -1.53 -11.67
N ILE A 114 5.97 -0.23 -11.87
CA ILE A 114 6.16 0.79 -10.82
C ILE A 114 5.14 0.58 -9.69
N ASP A 115 3.88 0.38 -10.05
CA ASP A 115 2.79 0.23 -9.08
C ASP A 115 2.86 -1.10 -8.36
N ALA A 116 3.32 -2.15 -9.05
CA ALA A 116 3.53 -3.44 -8.44
C ALA A 116 4.63 -3.40 -7.36
N GLY A 117 5.75 -2.72 -7.66
CA GLY A 117 6.79 -2.48 -6.68
C GLY A 117 6.28 -1.70 -5.47
N PHE A 118 5.46 -0.67 -5.70
CA PHE A 118 4.82 0.09 -4.63
C PHE A 118 3.99 -0.81 -3.70
N PHE A 119 3.07 -1.61 -4.24
CA PHE A 119 2.20 -2.45 -3.41
C PHE A 119 2.99 -3.43 -2.55
N VAL A 120 4.03 -4.06 -3.10
CA VAL A 120 4.87 -4.99 -2.34
C VAL A 120 5.61 -4.27 -1.21
N VAL A 121 6.26 -3.14 -1.49
CA VAL A 121 7.04 -2.39 -0.50
C VAL A 121 6.14 -1.76 0.57
N ALA A 122 5.02 -1.16 0.17
CA ALA A 122 4.08 -0.53 1.08
C ALA A 122 3.40 -1.57 1.99
N MET A 123 3.04 -2.74 1.46
CA MET A 123 2.52 -3.83 2.27
C MET A 123 3.55 -4.42 3.21
N ALA A 124 4.81 -4.58 2.76
CA ALA A 124 5.90 -5.01 3.65
C ALA A 124 6.09 -4.03 4.81
N ALA A 125 6.11 -2.72 4.52
CA ALA A 125 6.24 -1.67 5.53
C ALA A 125 5.05 -1.65 6.51
N MET A 126 3.83 -1.77 6.01
CA MET A 126 2.63 -1.90 6.86
C MET A 126 2.71 -3.15 7.75
N GLY A 127 3.07 -4.31 7.19
CA GLY A 127 3.24 -5.55 7.95
C GLY A 127 4.31 -5.43 9.05
N ALA A 128 5.40 -4.72 8.79
CA ALA A 128 6.44 -4.44 9.77
C ALA A 128 5.92 -3.63 10.96
N VAL A 129 5.04 -2.63 10.72
CA VAL A 129 4.38 -1.89 11.82
C VAL A 129 3.55 -2.81 12.70
N HIS A 130 2.71 -3.67 12.10
CA HIS A 130 1.91 -4.64 12.84
C HIS A 130 2.77 -5.63 13.62
N HIS A 131 3.88 -6.09 13.03
CA HIS A 131 4.84 -6.96 13.69
C HIS A 131 5.49 -6.28 14.91
N LEU A 132 5.98 -5.05 14.76
CA LEU A 132 6.66 -4.30 15.82
C LEU A 132 5.70 -3.94 16.97
N ALA A 133 4.44 -3.62 16.66
CA ALA A 133 3.44 -3.38 17.68
C ALA A 133 3.15 -4.65 18.51
N ALA A 134 3.13 -5.81 17.86
CA ALA A 134 2.94 -7.10 18.54
C ALA A 134 4.09 -7.44 19.49
N THR A 135 5.32 -6.95 19.26
CA THR A 135 6.46 -7.20 20.16
C THR A 135 6.54 -6.23 21.34
N VAL A 136 5.85 -5.08 21.30
CA VAL A 136 5.86 -4.06 22.38
C VAL A 136 4.74 -4.31 23.42
N THR A 137 3.71 -5.08 23.07
CA THR A 137 2.54 -5.32 23.95
C THR A 137 2.74 -6.51 24.92
N ILE A 138 3.96 -6.71 25.42
CA ILE A 138 4.28 -7.71 26.47
C ILE A 138 3.89 -7.19 27.84
#